data_AF-A0A3B8ZGB3-F1
#
_entry.id   AF-A0A3B8ZGB3-F1
#
_cell.length_a   1.000
_cell.length_b   1.000
_cell.length_c   1.000
_cell.angle_alpha   90.00
_cell.angle_beta   90.00
_cell.angle_gamma   90.00
#
_symmetry.space_group_name_H-M   'P 1'
#
loop_
_entity.id
_entity.type
_entity.pdbx_description
1 polymer ?
#
loop_
_entity_poly.entity_id
_entity_poly.type
_entity_poly.pdbx_seq_one_letter_code
_entity_poly.pdbx_strand_id
1 'polypeptide(L)'
;MDFPDIELLARLWQVAKEDERVAVAKRRDLEDQMSKALGVDVTKEGTETQMHSAGLQIKIISRLDRKVDADKAQEIAAEHDLQNALSTLFRWKPEIDLAAWRKAPADVTAIFAGSVTVKPGRPSFTIATKEQ
;
A
#
# COMPACT_ATOMS: atom_id res chain seq x y z
N MET A 1 23.85 9.92 -28.87
CA MET A 1 23.40 8.82 -27.98
C MET A 1 22.26 8.15 -28.70
N ASP A 2 22.46 6.91 -29.13
CA ASP A 2 21.35 6.13 -29.66
C ASP A 2 20.52 5.67 -28.48
N PHE A 3 19.28 6.17 -28.41
CA PHE A 3 18.33 5.71 -27.41
C PHE A 3 17.93 4.27 -27.76
N PRO A 4 17.74 3.38 -26.75
CA PRO A 4 17.28 2.03 -27.03
C PRO A 4 15.91 2.07 -27.71
N ASP A 5 15.69 1.17 -28.65
CA ASP A 5 14.41 1.01 -29.34
C ASP A 5 13.27 0.85 -28.31
N ILE A 6 12.26 1.72 -28.38
CA ILE A 6 11.13 1.74 -27.45
C ILE A 6 10.31 0.46 -27.56
N GLU A 7 10.20 -0.15 -28.75
CA GLU A 7 9.50 -1.42 -28.91
C GLU A 7 10.24 -2.55 -28.18
N LEU A 8 11.57 -2.59 -28.30
CA LEU A 8 12.41 -3.52 -27.56
C LEU A 8 12.28 -3.30 -26.05
N LEU A 9 12.36 -2.05 -25.56
CA LEU A 9 12.21 -1.73 -24.14
C LEU A 9 10.82 -2.13 -23.61
N ALA A 10 9.77 -1.90 -24.38
CA ALA A 10 8.41 -2.26 -24.02
C ALA A 10 8.25 -3.78 -23.87
N ARG A 11 8.80 -4.57 -24.81
CA ARG A 11 8.77 -6.04 -24.75
C ARG A 11 9.58 -6.57 -23.58
N LEU A 12 10.80 -6.05 -23.37
CA LEU A 12 11.64 -6.44 -22.23
C LEU A 12 10.97 -6.10 -20.89
N TRP A 13 10.30 -4.95 -20.81
CA TRP A 13 9.52 -4.58 -19.63
C TRP A 13 8.37 -5.57 -19.38
N GLN A 14 7.63 -5.99 -20.41
CA GLN A 14 6.54 -6.96 -20.26
C GLN A 14 7.04 -8.31 -19.73
N VAL A 15 8.18 -8.80 -20.25
CA VAL A 15 8.84 -10.01 -19.74
C VAL A 15 9.22 -9.84 -18.27
N ALA A 16 9.92 -8.75 -17.93
CA ALA A 16 10.30 -8.48 -16.54
C ALA A 16 9.10 -8.36 -15.60
N LYS A 17 7.97 -7.82 -16.09
CA LYS A 17 6.73 -7.69 -15.31
C LYS A 17 6.09 -9.05 -15.02
N GLU A 18 6.14 -9.97 -15.99
CA GLU A 18 5.66 -11.33 -15.82
C GLU A 18 6.57 -12.14 -14.89
N ASP A 19 7.89 -12.01 -15.02
CA ASP A 19 8.85 -12.63 -14.12
C ASP A 19 8.63 -12.17 -12.66
N GLU A 20 8.42 -10.87 -12.45
CA GLU A 20 8.05 -10.31 -11.14
C GLU A 20 6.76 -10.96 -10.61
N ARG A 21 5.72 -11.07 -11.45
CA ARG A 21 4.44 -11.68 -11.06
C ARG A 21 4.62 -13.13 -10.61
N VAL A 22 5.35 -13.92 -11.39
CA VAL A 22 5.63 -15.34 -11.09
C VAL A 22 6.45 -15.48 -9.79
N ALA A 23 7.50 -14.67 -9.63
CA ALA A 23 8.33 -14.70 -8.43
C ALA A 23 7.56 -14.32 -7.16
N VAL A 24 6.70 -13.28 -7.23
CA VAL A 24 5.85 -12.87 -6.11
C VAL A 24 4.82 -13.94 -5.77
N ALA A 25 4.18 -14.55 -6.77
CA ALA A 25 3.21 -15.62 -6.55
C ALA A 25 3.87 -16.83 -5.86
N LYS A 26 5.03 -17.26 -6.36
CA LYS A 26 5.80 -18.36 -5.77
C LYS A 26 6.24 -18.06 -4.33
N ARG A 27 6.73 -16.84 -4.06
CA ARG A 27 7.13 -16.45 -2.71
C ARG A 27 5.95 -16.51 -1.74
N ARG A 28 4.77 -16.00 -2.13
CA ARG A 28 3.57 -16.02 -1.30
C ARG A 28 3.07 -17.43 -1.02
N ASP A 29 3.08 -18.30 -2.01
CA ASP A 29 2.72 -19.72 -1.84
C ASP A 29 3.65 -20.41 -0.82
N LEU A 30 4.95 -20.15 -0.88
CA LEU A 30 5.91 -20.65 0.12
C LEU A 30 5.66 -20.04 1.51
N GLU A 31 5.33 -18.75 1.60
CA GLU A 31 4.97 -18.10 2.87
C GLU A 31 3.74 -18.74 3.50
N ASP A 32 2.69 -19.01 2.71
CA ASP A 32 1.49 -19.69 3.17
C ASP A 32 1.78 -21.13 3.66
N GLN A 33 2.64 -21.86 2.94
CA GLN A 33 3.10 -23.18 3.36
C GLN A 33 3.91 -23.12 4.66
N MET A 34 4.80 -22.14 4.81
CA MET A 34 5.59 -21.94 6.03
C MET A 34 4.69 -21.58 7.21
N SER A 35 3.73 -20.66 7.05
CA SER A 35 2.80 -20.28 8.12
C SER A 35 2.00 -21.49 8.62
N LYS A 36 1.57 -22.38 7.72
CA LYS A 36 0.91 -23.65 8.08
C LYS A 36 1.85 -24.60 8.81
N ALA A 37 3.06 -24.81 8.29
CA ALA A 37 4.04 -25.73 8.86
C ALA A 37 4.55 -25.29 10.24
N LEU A 38 4.66 -23.98 10.47
CA LEU A 38 5.09 -23.37 11.72
C LEU A 38 3.94 -23.19 12.73
N GLY A 39 2.71 -23.50 12.34
CA GLY A 39 1.52 -23.40 13.21
C GLY A 39 1.18 -21.96 13.60
N VAL A 40 1.45 -20.99 12.73
CA VAL A 40 1.22 -19.56 13.02
C VAL A 40 -0.28 -19.31 13.21
N ASP A 41 -0.65 -18.81 14.38
CA ASP A 41 -2.01 -18.36 14.68
C ASP A 41 -2.23 -16.95 14.11
N VAL A 42 -2.85 -16.89 12.92
CA VAL A 42 -3.12 -15.63 12.19
C VAL A 42 -4.13 -14.72 12.90
N THR A 43 -4.81 -15.21 13.95
CA THR A 43 -5.77 -14.41 14.73
C THR A 43 -5.11 -13.60 15.84
N LYS A 44 -3.82 -13.85 16.10
CA LYS A 44 -3.05 -13.16 17.14
C LYS A 44 -2.03 -12.21 16.53
N GLU A 45 -1.82 -11.09 17.21
CA GLU A 45 -0.70 -10.20 16.93
C GLU A 45 0.52 -10.61 17.74
N GLY A 46 1.71 -10.44 17.16
CA GLY A 46 2.94 -10.75 17.87
C GLY A 46 4.15 -10.82 16.97
N THR A 47 5.30 -10.99 17.63
CA THR A 47 6.55 -11.35 16.97
C THR A 47 7.05 -12.64 17.60
N GLU A 48 7.31 -13.62 16.77
CA GLU A 48 7.88 -14.91 17.17
C GLU A 48 9.19 -15.12 16.43
N THR A 49 10.14 -15.82 17.04
CA THR A 49 11.41 -16.16 16.41
C THR A 49 11.69 -17.63 16.69
N GLN A 50 11.79 -18.41 15.62
CA GLN A 50 12.04 -19.84 15.67
C GLN A 50 13.43 -20.13 15.09
N MET A 51 14.22 -20.91 15.81
CA MET A 51 15.51 -21.41 15.34
C MET A 51 15.30 -22.83 14.83
N HIS A 52 15.64 -23.08 13.57
CA HIS A 52 15.53 -24.40 12.95
C HIS A 52 16.89 -25.04 12.77
N SER A 53 16.88 -26.36 12.53
CA SER A 53 18.07 -27.10 12.12
C SER A 53 18.69 -26.48 10.86
N ALA A 54 20.00 -26.63 10.71
CA ALA A 54 20.83 -25.92 9.72
C ALA A 54 21.07 -24.41 9.98
N GLY A 55 20.72 -23.88 11.16
CA GLY A 55 21.09 -22.52 11.55
C GLY A 55 20.19 -21.43 10.95
N LEU A 56 19.00 -21.81 10.50
CA LEU A 56 18.01 -20.87 9.98
C LEU A 56 17.23 -20.22 11.13
N GLN A 57 17.31 -18.90 11.23
CA GLN A 57 16.48 -18.11 12.13
C GLN A 57 15.29 -17.54 11.36
N ILE A 58 14.08 -17.98 11.70
CA ILE A 58 12.84 -17.49 11.08
C ILE A 58 12.16 -16.55 12.07
N LYS A 59 12.03 -15.27 11.70
CA LYS A 59 11.29 -14.26 12.47
C LYS A 59 9.92 -14.03 11.82
N ILE A 60 8.87 -14.30 12.58
CA ILE A 60 7.47 -14.22 12.14
C ILE A 60 6.86 -12.98 12.81
N ILE A 61 6.17 -12.15 12.05
CA ILE A 61 5.47 -10.97 12.57
C ILE A 61 4.02 -11.03 12.11
N SER A 62 3.11 -11.32 13.04
CA SER A 62 1.66 -11.36 12.80
C SER A 62 1.06 -10.01 13.20
N ARG A 63 0.22 -9.45 12.32
CA ARG A 63 -0.47 -8.17 12.52
C ARG A 63 -1.92 -8.31 12.12
N LEU A 64 -2.82 -7.60 12.82
CA LEU A 64 -4.23 -7.52 12.47
C LEU A 64 -4.51 -6.20 11.77
N ASP A 65 -5.08 -6.28 10.57
CA ASP A 65 -5.56 -5.12 9.85
C ASP A 65 -6.85 -4.60 10.51
N ARG A 66 -6.88 -3.30 10.75
CA ARG A 66 -8.03 -2.61 11.36
C ARG A 66 -8.53 -1.55 10.39
N LYS A 67 -9.83 -1.62 10.06
CA LYS A 67 -10.53 -0.58 9.30
C LYS A 67 -11.30 0.29 10.28
N VAL A 68 -11.23 1.59 10.08
CA VAL A 68 -11.97 2.57 10.89
C VAL A 68 -13.12 3.10 10.05
N ASP A 69 -14.31 3.07 10.63
CA ASP A 69 -15.46 3.85 10.16
C ASP A 69 -15.38 5.22 10.82
N ALA A 70 -15.04 6.23 10.04
CA ALA A 70 -14.75 7.57 10.53
C ALA A 70 -16.02 8.26 11.07
N ASP A 71 -17.14 8.10 10.37
CA ASP A 71 -18.41 8.73 10.73
C ASP A 71 -18.92 8.12 12.05
N LYS A 72 -18.92 6.78 12.13
CA LYS A 72 -19.31 6.09 13.36
C LYS A 72 -18.38 6.42 14.54
N ALA A 73 -17.08 6.57 14.31
CA ALA A 73 -16.15 6.96 15.36
C ALA A 73 -16.44 8.38 15.89
N GLN A 74 -16.81 9.32 15.01
CA GLN A 74 -17.24 10.67 15.40
C GLN A 74 -18.55 10.66 16.18
N GLU A 75 -19.55 9.89 15.73
CA GLU A 75 -20.84 9.71 16.41
C GLU A 75 -20.64 9.18 17.84
N ILE A 76 -19.90 8.10 18.01
CA ILE A 76 -19.59 7.52 19.33
C ILE A 76 -18.86 8.53 20.21
N ALA A 77 -17.93 9.29 19.65
CA ALA A 77 -17.22 10.31 20.42
C ALA A 77 -18.15 11.44 20.88
N ALA A 78 -19.13 11.81 20.04
CA ALA A 78 -20.15 12.80 20.39
C ALA A 78 -21.12 12.29 21.47
N GLU A 79 -21.56 11.05 21.38
CA GLU A 79 -22.49 10.43 22.33
C GLU A 79 -21.89 10.23 23.73
N HIS A 80 -20.57 10.04 23.81
CA HIS A 80 -19.86 9.72 25.06
C HIS A 80 -18.90 10.81 25.55
N ASP A 81 -18.93 12.01 24.96
CA ASP A 81 -18.02 13.12 25.29
C ASP A 81 -16.51 12.74 25.19
N LEU A 82 -16.14 11.93 24.19
CA LEU A 82 -14.79 11.36 23.98
C LEU A 82 -13.97 12.07 22.89
N GLN A 83 -14.28 13.31 22.51
CA GLN A 83 -13.63 14.03 21.40
C GLN A 83 -12.11 14.19 21.60
N ASN A 84 -11.67 14.35 22.85
CA ASN A 84 -10.24 14.38 23.20
C ASN A 84 -9.57 13.01 22.97
N ALA A 85 -10.27 11.91 23.29
CA ALA A 85 -9.77 10.56 23.04
C ALA A 85 -9.80 10.23 21.54
N LEU A 86 -10.81 10.70 20.80
CA LEU A 86 -10.93 10.52 19.36
C LEU A 86 -9.69 11.05 18.63
N SER A 87 -9.26 12.27 18.95
CA SER A 87 -8.06 12.87 18.33
C SER A 87 -6.74 12.20 18.74
N THR A 88 -6.71 11.51 19.88
CA THR A 88 -5.54 10.77 20.35
C THR A 88 -5.45 9.37 19.73
N LEU A 89 -6.59 8.68 19.62
CA LEU A 89 -6.67 7.29 19.17
C LEU A 89 -6.75 7.17 17.64
N PHE A 90 -7.32 8.17 16.97
CA PHE A 90 -7.52 8.17 15.52
C PHE A 90 -6.70 9.28 14.87
N ARG A 91 -5.96 8.92 13.82
CA ARG A 91 -5.17 9.88 13.06
C ARG A 91 -5.94 10.40 11.86
N TRP A 92 -6.22 11.69 11.85
CA TRP A 92 -6.76 12.39 10.68
C TRP A 92 -5.63 12.77 9.74
N LYS A 93 -5.68 12.27 8.51
CA LYS A 93 -4.73 12.62 7.46
C LYS A 93 -5.45 13.42 6.38
N PRO A 94 -5.12 14.70 6.17
CA PRO A 94 -5.62 15.43 5.01
C PRO A 94 -4.99 14.85 3.75
N GLU A 95 -5.82 14.53 2.76
CA GLU A 95 -5.40 14.09 1.43
C GLU A 95 -6.16 14.90 0.38
N ILE A 96 -5.51 15.17 -0.75
CA ILE A 96 -6.13 15.92 -1.85
C ILE A 96 -6.98 14.95 -2.66
N ASP A 97 -8.29 15.21 -2.72
CA ASP A 97 -9.10 14.70 -3.82
C ASP A 97 -8.73 15.46 -5.10
N LEU A 98 -7.91 14.83 -5.93
CA LEU A 98 -7.40 15.46 -7.14
C LEU A 98 -8.50 15.71 -8.18
N ALA A 99 -9.59 14.93 -8.18
CA ALA A 99 -10.70 15.11 -9.11
C ALA A 99 -11.54 16.34 -8.71
N ALA A 100 -11.85 16.49 -7.42
CA ALA A 100 -12.52 17.68 -6.91
C ALA A 100 -11.64 18.93 -7.06
N TRP A 101 -10.35 18.81 -6.72
CA TRP A 101 -9.37 19.90 -6.86
C TRP A 101 -9.31 20.45 -8.28
N ARG A 102 -9.29 19.59 -9.30
CA ARG A 102 -9.25 20.00 -10.72
C ARG A 102 -10.52 20.70 -11.20
N LYS A 103 -11.65 20.44 -10.57
CA LYS A 103 -12.95 21.08 -10.90
C LYS A 103 -13.15 22.39 -10.14
N ALA A 104 -12.41 22.61 -9.06
CA ALA A 104 -12.54 23.80 -8.24
C ALA A 104 -12.01 25.05 -8.97
N PRO A 105 -12.55 26.24 -8.65
CA PRO A 105 -12.03 27.51 -9.16
C PRO A 105 -10.53 27.69 -8.90
N ALA A 106 -9.84 28.31 -9.87
CA ALA A 106 -8.38 28.47 -9.82
C ALA A 106 -7.92 29.39 -8.68
N ASP A 107 -8.71 30.40 -8.34
CA ASP A 107 -8.49 31.30 -7.21
C ASP A 107 -8.57 30.57 -5.85
N VAL A 108 -9.50 29.62 -5.71
CA VAL A 108 -9.62 28.77 -4.51
C VAL A 108 -8.41 27.83 -4.38
N THR A 109 -8.04 27.12 -5.46
CA THR A 109 -6.92 26.18 -5.42
C THR A 109 -5.57 26.87 -5.24
N ALA A 110 -5.42 28.11 -5.72
CA ALA A 110 -4.22 28.93 -5.50
C ALA A 110 -3.98 29.25 -4.02
N ILE A 111 -5.05 29.48 -3.23
CA ILE A 111 -4.94 29.71 -1.78
C ILE A 111 -4.43 28.46 -1.07
N PHE A 112 -5.00 27.29 -1.41
CA PHE A 112 -4.57 26.03 -0.80
C PHE A 112 -3.23 25.50 -1.34
N ALA A 113 -2.72 26.01 -2.46
CA ALA A 113 -1.46 25.53 -3.02
C ALA A 113 -0.28 25.63 -2.03
N GLY A 114 -0.29 26.62 -1.14
CA GLY A 114 0.75 26.79 -0.11
C GLY A 114 0.78 25.67 0.96
N SER A 115 -0.29 24.89 1.11
CA SER A 115 -0.32 23.74 2.03
C SER A 115 0.10 22.43 1.37
N VAL A 116 0.42 22.46 0.06
CA VAL A 116 0.69 21.27 -0.75
C VAL A 116 2.13 21.28 -1.26
N THR A 117 2.88 20.22 -0.97
CA THR A 117 4.18 19.98 -1.60
C THR A 117 4.02 19.04 -2.78
N VAL A 118 4.39 19.49 -3.98
CA VAL A 118 4.39 18.67 -5.20
C VAL A 118 5.79 18.21 -5.53
N LYS A 119 5.99 16.91 -5.73
CA LYS A 119 7.23 16.31 -6.22
C LYS A 119 6.93 15.41 -7.42
N PRO A 120 7.80 15.37 -8.45
CA PRO A 120 7.61 14.44 -9.56
C PRO A 120 7.63 12.99 -9.05
N GLY A 121 6.58 12.23 -9.38
CA GLY A 121 6.53 10.79 -9.15
C GLY A 121 7.28 10.03 -10.25
N ARG A 122 7.70 8.80 -9.95
CA ARG A 122 8.23 7.90 -10.99
C ARG A 122 7.11 7.60 -12.01
N PRO A 123 7.35 7.72 -13.32
CA PRO A 123 6.39 7.28 -14.32
C PRO A 123 6.05 5.79 -14.15
N SER A 124 4.77 5.46 -14.24
CA SER A 124 4.28 4.09 -14.35
C SER A 124 3.98 3.76 -15.82
N PHE A 125 4.11 2.48 -16.17
CA PHE A 125 3.88 1.99 -17.53
C PHE A 125 2.78 0.92 -17.52
N THR A 126 1.89 0.99 -18.49
CA THR A 126 0.92 -0.05 -18.84
C THR A 126 1.05 -0.28 -20.34
N ILE A 127 1.53 -1.45 -20.74
CA ILE A 127 1.74 -1.82 -22.14
C ILE A 127 0.76 -2.94 -22.49
N ALA A 128 -0.19 -2.64 -23.37
CA ALA A 128 -1.18 -3.58 -23.87
C ALA A 128 -1.00 -3.78 -25.38
N THR A 129 -1.03 -5.03 -25.84
CA THR A 129 -1.11 -5.35 -27.27
C THR A 129 -2.55 -5.18 -27.71
N LYS A 130 -2.82 -4.30 -28.67
CA LYS A 130 -4.12 -4.29 -29.35
C LYS A 130 -4.07 -5.37 -30.44
N GLU A 131 -4.92 -6.39 -30.34
CA GLU A 131 -5.23 -7.19 -31.51
C GLU A 131 -5.92 -6.28 -32.54
N GLN A 132 -5.52 -6.41 -33.81
CA GLN A 132 -6.21 -5.77 -34.94
C GLN A 132 -7.46 -6.57 -35.29
#